data_AF-A0A8D9H7W3-F1
#
_entry.id   AF-A0A8D9H7W3-F1
#
_cell.length_a   1.000
_cell.length_b   1.000
_cell.length_c   1.000
_cell.angle_alpha   90.00
_cell.angle_beta   90.00
_cell.angle_gamma   90.00
#
_symmetry.space_group_name_H-M   'P 1'
#
loop_
_entity.id
_entity.type
_entity.pdbx_description
1 polymer ?
#
loop_
_entity_poly.entity_id
_entity_poly.type
_entity_poly.pdbx_seq_one_letter_code
_entity_poly.pdbx_strand_id
1 'polypeptide(L)'
;LKFKDASLVPYVNAYAMALPFMIRNFFKDVSMDTSKFSIKIVSEGFPQVLKIEDSGVYALKLIECHAMRIGDLTKLSEEKIAIIREKLAVDIFSELQ
;
A
#
# COMPACT_ATOMS: atom_id res chain seq x y z
N LEU A 1 13.34 9.59 9.88
CA LEU A 1 13.00 10.75 9.00
C LEU A 1 11.50 10.98 9.08
N LYS A 2 11.04 12.16 9.50
CA LYS A 2 9.62 12.54 9.43
C LYS A 2 9.40 13.30 8.12
N PHE A 3 9.04 12.60 7.06
CA PHE A 3 8.61 13.25 5.82
C PHE A 3 7.23 13.85 6.04
N LYS A 4 7.06 15.15 5.74
CA LYS A 4 5.71 15.73 5.63
C LYS A 4 5.09 15.18 4.37
N ASP A 5 3.81 14.82 4.38
CA ASP A 5 3.12 14.18 3.24
C ASP A 5 3.38 14.87 1.90
N ALA A 6 3.34 16.21 1.85
CA ALA A 6 3.61 16.99 0.65
C ALA A 6 5.02 16.77 0.06
N SER A 7 6.01 16.42 0.89
CA SER A 7 7.39 16.17 0.45
C SER A 7 7.56 14.85 -0.30
N LEU A 8 6.60 13.93 -0.19
CA LEU A 8 6.61 12.66 -0.92
C LEU A 8 5.99 12.78 -2.32
N VAL A 9 5.20 13.82 -2.57
CA VAL A 9 4.49 14.05 -3.84
C VAL A 9 5.43 13.99 -5.06
N PRO A 10 6.61 14.63 -5.08
CA PRO A 10 7.50 14.57 -6.24
C PRO A 10 7.95 13.15 -6.58
N TYR A 11 8.17 12.30 -5.57
CA TYR A 11 8.63 10.92 -5.75
C TYR A 11 7.53 10.02 -6.33
N VAL A 12 6.28 10.19 -5.88
CA VAL A 12 5.14 9.43 -6.41
C VAL A 12 4.60 9.98 -7.73
N ASN A 13 4.90 11.24 -8.05
CA ASN A 13 4.46 11.90 -9.27
C ASN A 13 5.00 11.22 -10.54
N ALA A 14 6.25 10.77 -10.51
CA ALA A 14 6.85 10.03 -11.62
C ALA A 14 6.05 8.75 -11.92
N TYR A 15 5.68 7.99 -10.89
CA TYR A 15 4.85 6.79 -11.04
C TYR A 15 3.45 7.11 -11.55
N ALA A 16 2.80 8.14 -11.02
CA ALA A 16 1.46 8.55 -11.45
C ALA A 16 1.40 8.95 -12.94
N MET A 17 2.49 9.48 -13.49
CA MET A 17 2.63 9.78 -14.91
C MET A 17 2.98 8.55 -15.74
N ALA A 18 3.88 7.68 -15.27
CA ALA A 18 4.37 6.55 -16.04
C ALA A 18 3.39 5.36 -16.06
N LEU A 19 2.65 5.12 -14.98
CA LEU A 19 1.78 3.95 -14.82
C LEU A 19 0.76 3.78 -15.96
N PRO A 20 0.00 4.80 -16.38
CA PRO A 20 -0.94 4.65 -17.50
C PRO A 20 -0.25 4.19 -18.79
N PHE A 21 0.95 4.69 -19.07
CA PHE A 21 1.74 4.30 -20.24
C PHE A 21 2.26 2.86 -20.12
N MET A 22 2.71 2.45 -18.93
CA MET A 22 3.16 1.08 -18.67
C MET A 22 2.02 0.08 -18.83
N ILE A 23 0.84 0.39 -18.27
CA ILE A 23 -0.38 -0.43 -18.36
C ILE A 23 -0.81 -0.55 -19.82
N ARG A 24 -0.90 0.58 -20.54
CA ARG A 24 -1.20 0.58 -21.98
C ARG A 24 -0.25 -0.31 -22.76
N ASN A 25 1.06 -0.20 -22.52
CA ASN A 25 2.04 -1.01 -23.23
C ASN A 25 1.95 -2.50 -22.85
N PHE A 26 1.61 -2.82 -21.61
CA PHE A 26 1.43 -4.19 -21.14
C PHE A 26 0.23 -4.85 -21.81
N PHE A 27 -0.92 -4.18 -21.86
CA PHE A 27 -2.14 -4.69 -22.48
C PHE A 27 -2.23 -4.47 -23.99
N LYS A 28 -1.29 -3.71 -24.58
CA LYS A 28 -1.28 -3.32 -26.01
C LYS A 28 -2.54 -2.58 -26.46
N ASP A 29 -3.25 -1.94 -25.54
CA ASP A 29 -4.50 -1.23 -25.82
C ASP A 29 -4.27 0.27 -26.05
N VAL A 30 -4.13 0.65 -27.32
CA VAL A 30 -3.87 2.03 -27.73
C VAL A 30 -5.03 3.00 -27.42
N SER A 31 -6.22 2.50 -27.14
CA SER A 31 -7.40 3.32 -26.81
C SER A 31 -7.42 3.76 -25.35
N MET A 32 -6.58 3.16 -24.51
CA MET A 32 -6.51 3.43 -23.08
C MET A 32 -6.06 4.87 -22.80
N ASP A 33 -6.80 5.56 -21.93
CA ASP A 33 -6.43 6.88 -21.44
C ASP A 33 -5.07 6.84 -20.74
N THR A 34 -4.20 7.78 -21.11
CA THR A 34 -2.88 7.95 -20.48
C THR A 34 -2.75 9.24 -19.69
N SER A 35 -3.88 9.84 -19.35
CA SER A 35 -3.94 10.92 -18.37
C SER A 35 -3.31 10.45 -17.07
N LYS A 36 -2.58 11.38 -16.45
CA LYS A 36 -1.90 11.14 -15.18
C LYS A 36 -2.91 10.70 -14.11
N PHE A 37 -2.57 9.65 -13.35
CA PHE A 37 -3.39 9.22 -12.22
C PHE A 37 -3.42 10.26 -11.09
N SER A 38 -4.57 10.35 -10.42
CA SER A 38 -4.71 11.14 -9.20
C SER A 38 -3.88 10.54 -8.07
N ILE A 39 -3.28 11.41 -7.25
CA ILE A 39 -2.48 10.99 -6.09
C ILE A 39 -3.28 11.31 -4.83
N LYS A 40 -3.45 10.30 -3.98
CA LYS A 40 -4.02 10.45 -2.63
C LYS A 40 -3.00 9.95 -1.61
N ILE A 41 -2.63 10.80 -0.65
CA ILE A 41 -1.77 10.41 0.46
C ILE A 41 -2.67 10.05 1.64
N VAL A 42 -2.45 8.86 2.22
CA VAL A 42 -3.18 8.38 3.39
C VAL A 42 -2.29 8.59 4.60
N SER A 43 -2.44 9.71 5.28
CA SER A 43 -1.63 10.08 6.44
C SER A 43 -2.42 10.24 7.74
N GLU A 44 -3.72 10.52 7.64
CA GLU A 44 -4.59 10.60 8.80
C GLU A 44 -5.01 9.20 9.26
N GLY A 45 -4.87 8.95 10.57
CA GLY A 45 -5.35 7.73 11.22
C GLY A 45 -4.49 6.48 11.03
N PHE A 46 -3.51 6.48 10.12
CA PHE A 46 -2.63 5.33 9.93
C PHE A 46 -1.46 5.36 10.93
N PRO A 47 -1.25 4.30 11.74
CA PRO A 47 -0.20 4.31 12.74
C PRO A 47 1.18 4.34 12.09
N GLN A 48 2.10 5.10 12.70
CA GLN A 48 3.48 5.11 12.28
C GLN A 48 4.09 3.73 12.51
N VAL A 49 4.77 3.20 11.50
CA VAL A 49 5.51 1.95 11.60
C VAL A 49 6.59 2.09 12.66
N LEU A 50 6.49 1.31 13.75
CA LEU A 50 7.45 1.33 14.85
C LEU A 50 8.76 0.61 14.49
N LYS A 51 8.65 -0.52 13.78
CA LYS A 51 9.79 -1.35 13.34
C LYS A 51 9.79 -1.46 11.82
N ILE A 52 10.92 -1.14 11.19
CA ILE A 52 11.03 -1.10 9.72
C ILE A 52 10.69 -2.46 9.06
N GLU A 53 10.99 -3.57 9.74
CA GLU A 53 10.67 -4.93 9.32
C GLU A 53 9.16 -5.21 9.19
N ASP A 54 8.32 -4.45 9.89
CA ASP A 54 6.87 -4.61 9.84
C ASP A 54 6.21 -3.79 8.73
N SER A 55 6.97 -2.99 7.99
CA SER A 55 6.44 -2.11 6.91
C SER A 55 5.57 -2.86 5.88
N GLY A 56 5.92 -4.11 5.57
CA GLY A 56 5.12 -4.98 4.69
C GLY A 56 3.75 -5.33 5.27
N VAL A 57 3.67 -5.64 6.57
CA VAL A 57 2.42 -5.95 7.27
C VAL A 57 1.51 -4.73 7.30
N TYR A 58 2.08 -3.54 7.55
CA TYR A 58 1.35 -2.27 7.50
C TYR A 58 0.80 -2.01 6.08
N ALA A 59 1.61 -2.24 5.04
CA ALA A 59 1.16 -2.08 3.66
C ALA A 59 -0.01 -3.02 3.32
N LEU A 60 0.07 -4.30 3.72
CA LEU A 60 -1.03 -5.25 3.54
C LEU A 60 -2.29 -4.82 4.28
N LYS A 61 -2.16 -4.35 5.53
CA LYS A 61 -3.30 -3.87 6.30
C LYS A 61 -3.95 -2.64 5.68
N LEU A 62 -3.16 -1.74 5.10
CA LEU A 62 -3.67 -0.57 4.38
C LEU A 62 -4.51 -1.00 3.17
N ILE A 63 -4.04 -1.98 2.39
CA ILE A 63 -4.77 -2.54 1.25
C ILE A 63 -6.09 -3.18 1.71
N GLU A 64 -6.05 -4.02 2.76
CA GLU A 64 -7.23 -4.67 3.32
C GLU A 64 -8.27 -3.65 3.79
N CYS A 65 -7.86 -2.68 4.62
CA CYS A 65 -8.77 -1.64 5.10
C CYS A 65 -9.36 -0.81 3.95
N HIS A 66 -8.56 -0.49 2.92
CA HIS A 66 -9.03 0.21 1.74
C HIS A 66 -10.09 -0.60 0.98
N ALA A 67 -9.84 -1.90 0.74
CA ALA A 67 -10.77 -2.80 0.07
C ALA A 67 -12.10 -2.92 0.83
N MET A 68 -12.05 -2.93 2.16
CA MET A 68 -13.23 -3.00 3.03
C MET A 68 -13.88 -1.63 3.32
N ARG A 69 -13.36 -0.54 2.75
CA ARG A 69 -13.80 0.85 3.02
C ARG A 69 -13.77 1.24 4.50
N ILE A 70 -12.83 0.67 5.26
CA ILE A 70 -12.60 1.00 6.66
C ILE A 70 -11.73 2.26 6.73
N GLY A 71 -12.30 3.36 7.24
CA GLY A 71 -11.61 4.65 7.38
C GLY A 71 -10.80 4.80 8.67
N ASP A 72 -11.13 4.06 9.73
CA ASP A 72 -10.39 4.08 10.99
C ASP A 72 -9.23 3.08 10.94
N LEU A 73 -8.03 3.62 10.73
CA LEU A 73 -6.80 2.84 10.60
C LEU A 73 -6.02 2.73 11.92
N THR A 74 -6.53 3.33 13.00
CA THR A 74 -5.82 3.43 14.29
C THR A 74 -5.75 2.11 15.07
N LYS A 75 -6.45 1.08 14.60
CA LYS A 75 -6.64 -0.19 15.31
C LYS A 75 -5.50 -1.19 15.14
N LEU A 76 -4.43 -0.85 14.42
CA LEU A 76 -3.27 -1.71 14.25
C LEU A 76 -2.30 -1.54 15.42
N SER A 77 -2.05 -2.63 16.15
CA SER A 77 -1.15 -2.70 17.31
C SER A 77 -0.07 -3.76 17.10
N GLU A 78 1.01 -3.72 17.88
CA GLU A 78 2.10 -4.71 17.81
C GLU A 78 1.62 -6.15 18.00
N GLU A 79 0.73 -6.39 18.96
CA GLU A 79 0.12 -7.71 19.19
C GLU A 79 -0.59 -8.23 17.93
N LYS A 80 -1.36 -7.37 17.27
CA LYS A 80 -2.05 -7.73 16.02
C LYS A 80 -1.07 -7.95 14.87
N ILE A 81 0.03 -7.21 14.82
CA ILE A 81 1.08 -7.39 13.81
C ILE A 81 1.73 -8.77 13.96
N ALA A 82 2.06 -9.19 15.17
CA ALA A 82 2.62 -10.51 15.44
C ALA A 82 1.66 -11.62 14.97
N ILE A 83 0.37 -11.50 15.31
CA ILE A 83 -0.68 -12.44 14.89
C ILE A 83 -0.81 -12.49 13.36
N ILE A 84 -0.80 -11.34 12.68
CA ILE A 84 -0.87 -11.29 11.22
C ILE A 84 0.35 -11.96 10.59
N ARG A 85 1.56 -11.72 11.11
CA ARG A 85 2.79 -12.35 10.61
C ARG A 85 2.77 -13.87 10.77
N GLU A 86 2.37 -14.34 11.95
CA GLU A 86 2.26 -15.77 12.23
C GLU A 86 1.23 -16.43 11.31
N LYS A 87 0.04 -15.83 11.20
CA LYS A 87 -1.01 -16.34 10.31
C LYS A 87 -0.54 -16.40 8.85
N LEU A 88 0.07 -15.33 8.34
CA LEU A 88 0.60 -15.32 6.97
C LEU A 88 1.67 -16.40 6.76
N ALA A 89 2.55 -16.62 7.75
CA ALA A 89 3.54 -17.68 7.66
C ALA A 89 2.88 -19.07 7.63
N VAL A 90 1.91 -19.33 8.52
CA VAL A 90 1.15 -20.59 8.53
C VAL A 90 0.46 -20.82 7.19
N ASP A 91 -0.25 -19.82 6.67
CA ASP A 91 -0.97 -19.91 5.40
C ASP A 91 0.01 -20.25 4.26
N ILE A 92 1.12 -19.52 4.13
CA ILE A 92 2.15 -19.79 3.11
C ILE A 92 2.70 -21.22 3.20
N PHE A 93 3.09 -21.67 4.39
CA PHE A 93 3.70 -23.00 4.55
C PHE A 93 2.67 -24.13 4.43
N SER A 94 1.40 -23.87 4.71
CA SER A 94 0.31 -24.82 4.51
C SER A 94 -0.09 -24.99 3.04
N GLU A 95 -0.01 -23.93 2.23
CA GLU A 95 -0.29 -24.00 0.79
C GLU A 95 0.81 -24.72 -0.01
N LEU A 96 2.00 -24.87 0.58
CA LEU A 96 3.14 -25.55 -0.04
C LEU A 96 3.17 -27.06 0.23
N GLN A 97 2.21 -27.61 0.98
CA GLN A 97 2.04 -29.05 1.25
C GLN A 97 0.95 -29.67 0.37
#